data_AF-S8CGQ8-F1
#
_entry.id   AF-S8CGQ8-F1
#
_cell.length_a   1.000
_cell.length_b   1.000
_cell.length_c   1.000
_cell.angle_alpha   90.00
_cell.angle_beta   90.00
_cell.angle_gamma   90.00
#
_symmetry.space_group_name_H-M   'P 1'
#
loop_
_entity.id
_entity.type
_entity.pdbx_description
1 polymer ?
#
loop_
_entity_poly.entity_id
_entity_poly.type
_entity_poly.pdbx_seq_one_letter_code
_entity_poly.pdbx_strand_id
1 'polypeptide(L)'
;RNKVQRKFKMRGYTLKIEALSEVWGFISRFPEAIEEALDLLLDELHESSLKSSILDKESVQKVVGLLRKAEEADVLENPTSSGSRFGFRIIDAFDFPKFRYDPIRKLFHKVTGTIPFHGDASGKISLYRDRFHLLSQRLSHDPHFSRPVFDSDTSAYGTCQISQIQSLVGQTGKKWVMGLICQLEDGHFYLEDLTAAVEVDLSTNHKITTGLFVENTIVLAEGEMSLDGIFKV
;
A
#
# COMPACT_ATOMS: atom_id res chain seq x y z
N ARG A 1 10.05 21.16 33.50
CA ARG A 1 9.98 22.60 33.88
C ARG A 1 11.36 23.29 33.90
N ASN A 2 12.33 22.79 34.69
CA ASN A 2 13.65 23.43 34.85
C ASN A 2 14.49 23.48 33.57
N LYS A 3 14.41 22.44 32.71
CA LYS A 3 15.15 22.37 31.43
C LYS A 3 14.74 23.49 30.46
N VAL A 4 13.43 23.74 30.33
CA VAL A 4 12.87 24.81 29.48
C VAL A 4 13.32 26.19 29.97
N GLN A 5 13.17 26.46 31.27
CA GLN A 5 13.61 27.74 31.84
C GLN A 5 15.11 27.98 31.67
N ARG A 6 15.94 26.93 31.80
CA ARG A 6 17.38 27.02 31.57
C ARG A 6 17.70 27.38 30.11
N LYS A 7 17.01 26.78 29.14
CA LYS A 7 17.24 27.03 27.71
C LYS A 7 16.89 28.46 27.31
N PHE A 8 15.79 29.01 27.84
CA PHE A 8 15.43 30.42 27.65
C PHE A 8 16.43 31.38 28.30
N LYS A 9 16.91 31.07 29.52
CA LYS A 9 17.95 31.87 30.19
C LYS A 9 19.27 31.91 29.40
N MET A 10 19.65 30.80 28.73
CA MET A 10 20.85 30.73 27.89
C MET A 10 20.79 31.69 26.68
N ARG A 11 19.58 31.95 26.16
CA ARG A 11 19.33 32.94 25.08
C ARG A 11 19.00 34.34 25.63
N GLY A 12 19.18 34.58 26.94
CA GLY A 12 18.97 35.88 27.58
C GLY A 12 17.53 36.17 28.03
N TYR A 13 16.59 35.25 27.86
CA TYR A 13 15.18 35.46 28.17
C TYR A 13 14.79 34.99 29.57
N THR A 14 13.90 35.74 30.21
CA THR A 14 13.26 35.36 31.47
C THR A 14 11.77 35.10 31.26
N LEU A 15 11.35 33.84 31.43
CA LEU A 15 9.95 33.42 31.28
C LEU A 15 9.13 33.67 32.55
N LYS A 16 7.98 34.34 32.42
CA LYS A 16 6.94 34.35 33.46
C LYS A 16 6.29 32.96 33.59
N ILE A 17 5.67 32.70 34.73
CA ILE A 17 5.02 31.41 35.02
C ILE A 17 3.89 31.11 34.01
N GLU A 18 3.13 32.12 33.62
CA GLU A 18 2.03 32.01 32.64
C GLU A 18 2.55 31.80 31.21
N ALA A 19 3.72 32.33 30.88
CA ALA A 19 4.36 32.08 29.58
C ALA A 19 4.85 30.62 29.47
N LEU A 20 5.25 30.03 30.60
CA LEU A 20 5.73 28.66 30.65
C LEU A 20 4.64 27.66 30.26
N SER A 21 3.38 27.87 30.64
CA SER A 21 2.28 26.97 30.23
C SER A 21 2.07 26.97 28.72
N GLU A 22 2.24 28.12 28.05
CA GLU A 22 2.10 28.22 26.58
C GLU A 22 3.25 27.52 25.86
N VAL A 23 4.48 27.69 26.34
CA VAL A 23 5.64 26.95 25.81
C VAL A 23 5.41 25.43 25.96
N TRP A 24 4.89 24.97 27.10
CA TRP A 24 4.55 23.55 27.28
C TRP A 24 3.45 23.07 26.34
N GLY A 25 2.42 23.88 26.11
CA GLY A 25 1.35 23.57 25.15
C GLY A 25 1.90 23.38 23.74
N PHE A 26 2.87 24.21 23.32
CA PHE A 26 3.52 24.09 22.02
C PHE A 26 4.41 22.84 21.91
N ILE A 27 5.37 22.65 22.82
CA ILE A 27 6.34 21.54 22.71
C ILE A 27 5.72 20.16 22.91
N SER A 28 4.60 20.07 23.64
CA SER A 28 3.89 18.79 23.83
C SER A 28 3.28 18.26 22.53
N ARG A 29 3.21 19.08 21.48
CA ARG A 29 2.79 18.66 20.12
C ARG A 29 3.90 17.86 19.40
N PHE A 30 5.15 17.99 19.84
CA PHE A 30 6.33 17.39 19.22
C PHE A 30 7.08 16.51 20.23
N PRO A 31 6.49 15.40 20.71
CA PRO A 31 7.07 14.58 21.78
C PRO A 31 8.43 13.96 21.42
N GLU A 32 8.68 13.71 20.14
CA GLU A 32 9.94 13.15 19.63
C GLU A 32 10.99 14.22 19.30
N ALA A 33 10.58 15.50 19.17
CA ALA A 33 11.41 16.61 18.71
C ALA A 33 11.35 17.84 19.64
N ILE A 34 11.27 17.60 20.96
CA ILE A 34 11.10 18.66 21.97
C ILE A 34 12.24 19.70 21.92
N GLU A 35 13.48 19.27 21.68
CA GLU A 35 14.62 20.19 21.66
C GLU A 35 14.61 21.09 20.44
N GLU A 36 14.31 20.54 19.27
CA GLU A 36 14.19 21.24 17.99
C GLU A 36 13.03 22.23 18.02
N ALA A 37 11.86 21.81 18.53
CA ALA A 37 10.71 22.70 18.71
C ALA A 37 11.03 23.87 19.66
N LEU A 38 11.83 23.63 20.71
CA LEU A 38 12.29 24.71 21.59
C LEU A 38 13.27 25.66 20.91
N ASP A 39 14.17 25.16 20.05
CA ASP A 39 15.12 26.02 19.32
C ASP A 39 14.38 26.88 18.29
N LEU A 40 13.46 26.28 17.52
CA LEU A 40 12.61 26.99 16.57
C LEU A 40 11.82 28.13 17.25
N LEU A 41 11.21 27.84 18.42
CA LEU A 41 10.49 28.85 19.18
C LEU A 41 11.39 29.99 19.66
N LEU A 42 12.63 29.68 20.05
CA LEU A 42 13.61 30.67 20.53
C LEU A 42 14.17 31.53 19.40
N ASP A 43 14.39 30.96 18.23
CA ASP A 43 14.87 31.68 17.05
C ASP A 43 13.79 32.65 16.54
N GLU A 44 12.53 32.20 16.46
CA GLU A 44 11.41 33.08 16.08
C GLU A 44 11.15 34.18 17.13
N LEU A 45 11.36 33.89 18.42
CA LEU A 45 11.32 34.91 19.47
C LEU A 45 12.43 35.96 19.31
N HIS A 46 13.59 35.56 18.79
CA HIS A 46 14.71 36.47 18.53
C HIS A 46 14.44 37.38 17.33
N GLU A 47 13.83 36.86 16.27
CA GLU A 47 13.43 37.62 15.09
C GLU A 47 12.25 38.56 15.37
N SER A 48 11.34 38.15 16.26
CA SER A 48 10.29 39.03 16.75
C SER A 48 10.92 40.17 17.54
N SER A 49 10.79 41.42 17.09
CA SER A 49 11.35 42.59 17.79
C SER A 49 10.69 42.77 19.16
N LEU A 50 11.23 42.13 20.19
CA LEU A 50 10.67 42.11 21.54
C LEU A 50 10.94 43.44 22.27
N LYS A 51 9.93 43.92 23.00
CA LYS A 51 10.05 45.14 23.82
C LYS A 51 10.88 44.93 25.08
N SER A 52 11.02 43.68 25.55
CA SER A 52 11.78 43.36 26.75
C SER A 52 12.29 41.91 26.73
N SER A 53 13.36 41.64 27.48
CA SER A 53 13.88 40.28 27.69
C SER A 53 13.04 39.43 28.65
N ILE A 54 11.96 39.99 29.21
CA ILE A 54 11.02 39.29 30.08
C ILE A 54 9.81 38.89 29.23
N LEU A 55 9.63 37.58 29.06
CA LEU A 55 8.55 37.03 28.23
C LEU A 55 7.30 36.79 29.08
N ASP A 56 6.23 37.47 28.71
CA ASP A 56 4.87 37.22 29.19
C ASP A 56 4.11 36.26 28.28
N LYS A 57 2.89 35.93 28.70
CA LYS A 57 2.02 34.99 28.00
C LYS A 57 1.74 35.45 26.57
N GLU A 58 1.42 36.72 26.38
CA GLU A 58 1.06 37.30 25.08
C GLU A 58 2.21 37.25 24.08
N SER A 59 3.44 37.57 24.54
CA SER A 59 4.63 37.53 23.68
C SER A 59 4.90 36.13 23.13
N VAL A 60 4.76 35.10 23.97
CA VAL A 60 4.93 33.70 23.56
C VAL A 60 3.76 33.25 22.67
N GLN A 61 2.52 33.59 23.03
CA GLN A 61 1.34 33.21 22.25
C GLN A 61 1.37 33.77 20.83
N LYS A 62 1.85 34.99 20.65
CA LYS A 62 1.99 35.60 19.33
C LYS A 62 2.92 34.77 18.44
N VAL A 63 4.09 34.41 18.96
CA VAL A 63 5.10 33.61 18.23
C VAL A 63 4.59 32.19 17.96
N VAL A 64 4.02 31.53 18.96
CA VAL A 64 3.40 30.21 18.78
C VAL A 64 2.29 30.25 17.73
N GLY A 65 1.51 31.33 17.69
CA GLY A 65 0.48 31.54 16.68
C GLY A 65 1.03 31.70 15.26
N LEU A 66 2.19 32.35 15.09
CA LEU A 66 2.89 32.46 13.80
C LEU A 66 3.44 31.12 13.35
N LEU A 67 4.14 30.40 14.24
CA LEU A 67 4.67 29.06 13.96
C LEU A 67 3.56 28.08 13.58
N ARG A 68 2.39 28.17 14.23
CA ARG A 68 1.23 27.35 13.88
C ARG A 68 0.65 27.69 12.51
N LYS A 69 0.61 28.98 12.13
CA LYS A 69 0.16 29.38 10.79
C LYS A 69 1.14 28.96 9.71
N ALA A 70 2.44 29.01 9.99
CA ALA A 70 3.48 28.52 9.10
C ALA A 70 3.39 26.99 8.94
N GLU A 71 3.14 26.25 10.03
CA GLU A 71 2.87 24.81 9.99
C GLU A 71 1.62 24.50 9.17
N GLU A 72 0.53 25.25 9.33
CA GLU A 72 -0.68 25.09 8.52
C GLU A 72 -0.44 25.39 7.03
N ALA A 73 0.43 26.36 6.71
CA ALA A 73 0.79 26.68 5.34
C ALA A 73 1.73 25.63 4.71
N ASP A 74 2.74 25.15 5.44
CA ASP A 74 3.64 24.08 4.98
C ASP A 74 2.89 22.75 4.83
N VAL A 75 1.84 22.49 5.61
CA VAL A 75 0.96 21.32 5.42
C VAL A 75 0.17 21.40 4.10
N LEU A 76 -0.17 22.60 3.62
CA LEU A 76 -0.85 22.78 2.32
C LEU A 76 0.13 22.57 1.14
N GLU A 77 1.39 22.95 1.30
CA GLU A 77 2.41 22.84 0.24
C GLU A 77 3.13 21.48 0.25
N ASN A 78 3.32 20.86 1.42
CA ASN A 78 4.07 19.63 1.65
C ASN A 78 3.34 18.67 2.61
N PRO A 79 2.35 17.87 2.13
CA PRO A 79 1.50 17.02 2.97
C PRO A 79 2.19 15.81 3.63
N THR A 80 3.51 15.68 3.51
CA THR A 80 4.32 14.55 3.99
C THR A 80 5.20 14.86 5.21
N SER A 81 5.37 16.12 5.62
CA SER A 81 6.40 16.51 6.61
C SER A 81 5.96 16.50 8.07
N SER A 82 4.66 16.50 8.39
CA SER A 82 4.19 16.60 9.78
C SER A 82 3.18 15.51 10.13
N GLY A 83 3.45 14.78 11.22
CA GLY A 83 2.62 13.72 11.81
C GLY A 83 1.28 14.21 12.37
N SER A 84 0.46 14.84 11.53
CA SER A 84 -0.88 15.28 11.87
C SER A 84 -1.84 14.09 11.86
N ARG A 85 -2.62 13.99 12.94
CA ARG A 85 -3.71 13.03 13.11
C ARG A 85 -4.87 13.41 12.19
N PHE A 86 -4.79 13.03 10.92
CA PHE A 86 -5.85 13.29 9.94
C PHE A 86 -7.02 12.34 10.19
N GLY A 87 -8.11 12.84 10.79
CA GLY A 87 -9.34 12.06 11.03
C GLY A 87 -10.12 11.71 9.75
N PHE A 88 -9.95 12.48 8.68
CA PHE A 88 -10.55 12.23 7.35
C PHE A 88 -9.67 12.83 6.26
N ARG A 89 -9.38 12.06 5.20
CA ARG A 89 -8.58 12.49 4.05
C ARG A 89 -9.21 11.95 2.78
N ILE A 90 -9.34 12.82 1.78
CA ILE A 90 -9.66 12.43 0.40
C ILE A 90 -8.31 12.23 -0.30
N ILE A 91 -8.13 11.07 -0.93
CA ILE A 91 -6.91 10.75 -1.67
C ILE A 91 -7.24 10.83 -3.15
N ASP A 92 -6.58 11.73 -3.87
CA ASP A 92 -6.71 11.83 -5.33
C ASP A 92 -6.13 10.56 -5.99
N ALA A 93 -6.76 10.10 -7.07
CA ALA A 93 -6.34 8.90 -7.79
C ALA A 93 -4.93 9.05 -8.41
N PHE A 94 -4.53 10.27 -8.78
CA PHE A 94 -3.23 10.61 -9.34
C PHE A 94 -2.17 10.85 -8.27
N ASP A 95 -2.58 11.20 -7.04
CA ASP A 95 -1.69 11.32 -5.88
C ASP A 95 -1.41 9.96 -5.22
N PHE A 96 -2.22 8.93 -5.53
CA PHE A 96 -2.06 7.62 -4.93
C PHE A 96 -0.73 6.98 -5.35
N PRO A 97 0.14 6.59 -4.40
CA PRO A 97 1.42 6.01 -4.72
C PRO A 97 1.25 4.65 -5.42
N LYS A 98 1.84 4.51 -6.60
CA LYS A 98 1.86 3.23 -7.32
C LYS A 98 2.88 2.28 -6.70
N PHE A 99 2.43 1.08 -6.38
CA PHE A 99 3.28 -0.03 -5.93
C PHE A 99 3.26 -1.16 -6.95
N ARG A 100 4.38 -1.88 -7.04
CA ARG A 100 4.51 -3.10 -7.85
C ARG A 100 4.97 -4.24 -6.96
N TYR A 101 4.37 -5.41 -7.14
CA TYR A 101 4.77 -6.61 -6.45
C TYR A 101 5.97 -7.25 -7.17
N ASP A 102 7.01 -7.59 -6.42
CA ASP A 102 8.13 -8.39 -6.91
C ASP A 102 7.89 -9.87 -6.55
N PRO A 103 7.62 -10.75 -7.53
CA PRO A 103 7.33 -12.16 -7.26
C PRO A 103 8.55 -12.96 -6.77
N ILE A 104 9.77 -12.47 -7.01
CA ILE A 104 11.02 -13.10 -6.56
C ILE A 104 11.27 -12.73 -5.09
N ARG A 105 11.24 -11.43 -4.79
CA ARG A 105 11.50 -10.91 -3.43
C ARG A 105 10.29 -11.02 -2.51
N LYS A 106 9.11 -11.28 -3.06
CA LYS A 106 7.81 -11.34 -2.37
C LYS A 106 7.48 -10.07 -1.58
N LEU A 107 7.86 -8.91 -2.13
CA LEU A 107 7.73 -7.61 -1.49
C LEU A 107 7.14 -6.60 -2.47
N PHE A 108 6.42 -5.61 -1.95
CA PHE A 108 6.00 -4.45 -2.72
C PHE A 108 7.09 -3.39 -2.72
N HIS A 109 7.39 -2.84 -3.88
CA HIS A 109 8.23 -1.66 -4.00
C HIS A 109 7.43 -0.52 -4.62
N LYS A 110 7.69 0.70 -4.14
CA LYS A 110 7.10 1.90 -4.73
C LYS A 110 7.72 2.10 -6.11
N VAL A 111 6.87 2.31 -7.12
CA VAL A 111 7.33 2.68 -8.45
C VAL A 111 7.85 4.11 -8.36
N THR A 112 9.12 4.30 -8.71
CA THR A 112 9.78 5.61 -8.74
C THR A 112 9.69 6.22 -10.14
N GLY A 113 9.71 7.55 -10.21
CA GLY A 113 9.61 8.30 -11.46
C GLY A 113 8.20 8.79 -11.77
N THR A 114 8.08 9.56 -12.85
CA THR A 114 6.82 10.13 -13.34
C THR A 114 6.01 9.07 -14.09
N ILE A 115 4.75 8.86 -13.67
CA ILE A 115 3.82 8.00 -14.39
C ILE A 115 3.27 8.81 -15.58
N PRO A 116 3.52 8.41 -16.83
CA PRO A 116 3.03 9.15 -17.98
C PRO A 116 1.50 9.07 -18.03
N PHE A 117 0.86 10.17 -18.43
CA PHE A 117 -0.60 10.21 -18.61
C PHE A 117 -1.06 9.23 -19.70
N HIS A 118 -0.28 9.12 -20.78
CA HIS A 118 -0.48 8.12 -21.82
C HIS A 118 0.41 6.90 -21.55
N GLY A 119 -0.21 5.76 -21.28
CA GLY A 119 0.50 4.49 -21.11
C GLY A 119 1.11 4.00 -22.42
N ASP A 120 2.20 3.25 -22.31
CA ASP A 120 2.82 2.53 -23.39
C ASP A 120 2.33 1.07 -23.44
N ALA A 121 2.76 0.32 -24.46
CA ALA A 121 2.43 -1.10 -24.59
C ALA A 121 2.92 -1.91 -23.38
N SER A 122 4.06 -1.55 -22.79
CA SER A 122 4.60 -2.22 -21.60
C SER A 122 3.71 -2.00 -20.36
N GLY A 123 3.09 -0.82 -20.24
CA GLY A 123 2.09 -0.52 -19.22
C GLY A 123 0.87 -1.42 -19.31
N LYS A 124 0.36 -1.70 -20.53
CA LYS A 124 -0.73 -2.65 -20.74
C LYS A 124 -0.33 -4.06 -20.30
N ILE A 125 0.84 -4.55 -20.70
CA ILE A 125 1.33 -5.88 -20.31
C ILE A 125 1.48 -5.97 -18.78
N SER A 126 2.05 -4.93 -18.17
CA SER A 126 2.26 -4.88 -16.72
C SER A 126 0.95 -4.97 -15.96
N LEU A 127 -0.13 -4.35 -16.45
CA LEU A 127 -1.46 -4.40 -15.81
C LEU A 127 -1.93 -5.85 -15.60
N TYR A 128 -1.88 -6.68 -16.64
CA TYR A 128 -2.32 -8.08 -16.56
C TYR A 128 -1.38 -8.92 -15.69
N ARG A 129 -0.06 -8.71 -15.81
CA ARG A 129 0.93 -9.40 -14.98
C ARG A 129 0.78 -9.06 -13.50
N ASP A 130 0.63 -7.78 -13.16
CA ASP A 130 0.48 -7.31 -11.79
C ASP A 130 -0.80 -7.89 -11.16
N ARG A 131 -1.92 -7.90 -11.91
CA ARG A 131 -3.19 -8.54 -11.48
C ARG A 131 -3.01 -10.03 -11.20
N PHE A 132 -2.34 -10.76 -12.09
CA PHE A 132 -2.10 -12.20 -11.92
C PHE A 132 -1.19 -12.48 -10.72
N HIS A 133 -0.08 -11.76 -10.58
CA HIS A 133 0.85 -11.95 -9.47
C HIS A 133 0.23 -11.64 -8.11
N LEU A 134 -0.61 -10.60 -8.01
CA LEU A 134 -1.32 -10.26 -6.77
C LEU A 134 -2.24 -11.39 -6.30
N LEU A 135 -3.03 -11.95 -7.21
CA LEU A 135 -3.93 -13.04 -6.87
C LEU A 135 -3.18 -14.35 -6.62
N SER A 136 -2.11 -14.61 -7.37
CA SER A 136 -1.24 -15.77 -7.18
C SER A 136 -0.56 -15.73 -5.80
N GLN A 137 -0.07 -14.54 -5.39
CA GLN A 137 0.45 -14.33 -4.05
C GLN A 137 -0.62 -14.60 -3.01
N ARG A 138 -1.83 -14.04 -3.14
CA ARG A 138 -2.93 -14.26 -2.19
C ARG A 138 -3.28 -15.75 -2.07
N LEU A 139 -3.39 -16.47 -3.18
CA LEU A 139 -3.69 -17.91 -3.19
C LEU A 139 -2.58 -18.74 -2.56
N SER A 140 -1.30 -18.36 -2.74
CA SER A 140 -0.18 -19.09 -2.14
C SER A 140 -0.16 -19.07 -0.61
N HIS A 141 -0.84 -18.10 0.01
CA HIS A 141 -0.98 -17.99 1.46
C HIS A 141 -2.24 -18.69 2.00
N ASP A 142 -3.13 -19.16 1.12
CA ASP A 142 -4.31 -19.90 1.54
C ASP A 142 -3.91 -21.35 1.90
N PRO A 143 -4.25 -21.84 3.10
CA PRO A 143 -3.89 -23.18 3.54
C PRO A 143 -4.31 -24.30 2.60
N HIS A 144 -5.44 -24.17 1.89
CA HIS A 144 -5.95 -25.21 0.99
C HIS A 144 -5.06 -25.40 -0.25
N PHE A 145 -4.37 -24.34 -0.66
CA PHE A 145 -3.48 -24.34 -1.85
C PHE A 145 -2.00 -24.37 -1.46
N SER A 146 -1.70 -24.29 -0.16
CA SER A 146 -0.34 -24.43 0.36
C SER A 146 0.10 -25.90 0.32
N ARG A 147 1.36 -26.16 -0.08
CA ARG A 147 1.90 -27.52 -0.05
C ARG A 147 2.00 -27.97 1.41
N PRO A 148 1.45 -29.13 1.80
CA PRO A 148 1.67 -29.66 3.14
C PRO A 148 3.17 -29.91 3.33
N VAL A 149 3.69 -29.50 4.49
CA VAL A 149 5.13 -29.63 4.83
C VAL A 149 5.48 -31.11 5.09
N PHE A 150 4.49 -31.96 5.35
CA PHE A 150 4.62 -33.39 5.61
C PHE A 150 3.61 -34.20 4.80
N ASP A 151 4.04 -35.34 4.28
CA ASP A 151 3.28 -36.23 3.37
C ASP A 151 2.12 -36.99 4.04
N SER A 152 1.92 -36.82 5.35
CA SER A 152 0.96 -37.60 6.15
C SER A 152 -0.42 -36.98 6.29
N ASP A 153 -0.59 -35.69 5.98
CA ASP A 153 -1.86 -34.97 6.14
C ASP A 153 -2.52 -34.73 4.79
N THR A 154 -2.99 -35.82 4.15
CA THR A 154 -3.99 -35.69 3.09
C THR A 154 -5.27 -35.14 3.70
N SER A 155 -5.48 -33.83 3.54
CA SER A 155 -6.76 -33.20 3.79
C SER A 155 -7.87 -33.94 3.02
N ALA A 156 -9.12 -33.87 3.49
CA ALA A 156 -10.28 -34.46 2.80
C ALA A 156 -10.48 -33.96 1.35
N TYR A 157 -9.75 -32.91 0.94
CA TYR A 157 -9.78 -32.30 -0.39
C TYR A 157 -8.55 -32.63 -1.26
N GLY A 158 -7.60 -33.44 -0.77
CA GLY A 158 -6.32 -33.67 -1.46
C GLY A 158 -5.41 -32.43 -1.43
N THR A 159 -4.27 -32.49 -2.13
CA THR A 159 -3.39 -31.34 -2.32
C THR A 159 -3.91 -30.52 -3.50
N CYS A 160 -4.55 -29.37 -3.24
CA CYS A 160 -5.01 -28.46 -4.30
C CYS A 160 -3.82 -27.68 -4.89
N GLN A 161 -2.82 -28.39 -5.44
CA GLN A 161 -1.66 -27.73 -6.02
C GLN A 161 -2.03 -27.05 -7.33
N ILE A 162 -1.88 -25.72 -7.34
CA ILE A 162 -2.05 -24.92 -8.55
C ILE A 162 -0.91 -25.24 -9.53
N SER A 163 -1.27 -25.65 -10.73
CA SER A 163 -0.37 -26.03 -11.83
C SER A 163 -0.32 -24.92 -12.88
N GLN A 164 0.85 -24.72 -13.50
CA GLN A 164 0.99 -23.85 -14.66
C GLN A 164 0.37 -24.52 -15.88
N ILE A 165 -0.24 -23.74 -16.77
CA ILE A 165 -0.91 -24.27 -17.96
C ILE A 165 0.06 -25.04 -18.85
N GLN A 166 1.28 -24.53 -19.05
CA GLN A 166 2.32 -25.22 -19.82
C GLN A 166 2.65 -26.63 -19.27
N SER A 167 2.46 -26.86 -17.96
CA SER A 167 2.78 -28.14 -17.32
C SER A 167 1.71 -29.21 -17.51
N LEU A 168 0.52 -28.83 -17.98
CA LEU A 168 -0.60 -29.75 -18.20
C LEU A 168 -0.36 -30.67 -19.40
N VAL A 169 0.50 -30.26 -20.35
CA VAL A 169 0.80 -31.03 -21.55
C VAL A 169 1.41 -32.38 -21.17
N GLY A 170 0.71 -33.46 -21.52
CA GLY A 170 1.14 -34.83 -21.23
C GLY A 170 0.92 -35.28 -19.78
N GLN A 171 0.32 -34.46 -18.93
CA GLN A 171 -0.14 -34.89 -17.61
C GLN A 171 -1.58 -35.39 -17.66
N THR A 172 -1.87 -36.41 -16.85
CA THR A 172 -3.22 -36.97 -16.69
C THR A 172 -3.75 -36.69 -15.29
N GLY A 173 -5.07 -36.81 -15.13
CA GLY A 173 -5.76 -36.59 -13.87
C GLY A 173 -6.11 -35.12 -13.62
N LYS A 174 -6.89 -34.92 -12.55
CA LYS A 174 -7.41 -33.61 -12.18
C LYS A 174 -6.32 -32.68 -11.67
N LYS A 175 -6.37 -31.42 -12.13
CA LYS A 175 -5.43 -30.35 -11.78
C LYS A 175 -6.20 -29.08 -11.46
N TRP A 176 -5.62 -28.29 -10.57
CA TRP A 176 -6.07 -26.93 -10.30
C TRP A 176 -5.24 -25.96 -11.13
N VAL A 177 -5.90 -25.05 -11.84
CA VAL A 177 -5.28 -24.07 -12.72
C VAL A 177 -5.82 -22.70 -12.39
N MET A 178 -4.93 -21.74 -12.20
CA MET A 178 -5.27 -20.33 -12.07
C MET A 178 -5.01 -19.65 -13.40
N GLY A 179 -6.04 -19.06 -14.00
CA GLY A 179 -5.95 -18.46 -15.32
C GLY A 179 -6.93 -17.31 -15.50
N LEU A 180 -6.63 -16.43 -16.44
CA LEU A 180 -7.52 -15.39 -16.92
C LEU A 180 -8.44 -15.98 -17.97
N ILE A 181 -9.75 -15.88 -17.78
CA ILE A 181 -10.72 -16.33 -18.78
C ILE A 181 -10.86 -15.29 -19.88
N CYS A 182 -10.68 -15.70 -21.13
CA CYS A 182 -10.84 -14.84 -22.31
C CYS A 182 -11.53 -15.60 -23.45
N GLN A 183 -12.12 -14.84 -24.37
CA GLN A 183 -12.71 -15.39 -25.59
C GLN A 183 -11.86 -14.93 -26.78
N LEU A 184 -10.99 -15.82 -27.28
CA LEU A 184 -10.13 -15.51 -28.41
C LEU A 184 -10.88 -15.68 -29.75
N GLU A 185 -11.78 -16.65 -29.81
CA GLU A 185 -12.62 -16.95 -30.97
C GLU A 185 -14.09 -17.04 -30.55
N ASP A 186 -15.02 -16.73 -31.46
CA ASP A 186 -16.45 -16.78 -31.18
C ASP A 186 -16.87 -18.20 -30.76
N GLY A 187 -17.49 -18.31 -29.59
CA GLY A 187 -17.88 -19.58 -28.98
C GLY A 187 -16.78 -20.37 -28.25
N HIS A 188 -15.50 -19.97 -28.35
CA HIS A 188 -14.38 -20.70 -27.73
C HIS A 188 -13.75 -19.89 -26.58
N PHE A 189 -13.79 -20.47 -25.38
CA PHE A 189 -13.18 -19.87 -24.19
C PHE A 189 -11.81 -20.44 -23.92
N TYR A 190 -10.93 -19.60 -23.40
CA TYR A 190 -9.56 -19.95 -23.05
C TYR A 190 -9.26 -19.53 -21.63
N LEU A 191 -8.38 -20.28 -20.97
CA LEU A 191 -7.67 -19.84 -19.78
C LEU A 191 -6.23 -19.51 -20.16
N GLU A 192 -5.78 -18.32 -19.77
CA GLU A 192 -4.43 -17.85 -20.00
C GLU A 192 -3.71 -17.58 -18.66
N ASP A 193 -2.49 -18.09 -18.52
CA ASP A 193 -1.59 -17.77 -17.42
C ASP A 193 -0.31 -17.09 -17.95
N LEU A 194 0.70 -16.90 -17.10
CA LEU A 194 1.97 -16.28 -17.52
C LEU A 194 2.82 -17.15 -18.46
N THR A 195 2.39 -18.39 -18.73
CA THR A 195 3.15 -19.40 -19.46
C THR A 195 2.50 -19.78 -20.78
N ALA A 196 1.19 -20.02 -20.80
CA ALA A 196 0.47 -20.50 -21.96
C ALA A 196 -1.03 -20.18 -21.88
N ALA A 197 -1.74 -20.41 -22.98
CA ALA A 197 -3.19 -20.42 -23.04
C ALA A 197 -3.68 -21.84 -23.39
N VAL A 198 -4.82 -22.24 -22.83
CA VAL A 198 -5.48 -23.52 -23.13
C VAL A 198 -6.96 -23.28 -23.37
N GLU A 199 -7.52 -23.95 -24.38
CA GLU A 199 -8.95 -23.93 -24.65
C GLU A 199 -9.69 -24.67 -23.53
N VAL A 200 -10.85 -24.15 -23.15
CA VAL A 200 -11.64 -24.67 -22.04
C VAL A 200 -13.02 -25.07 -22.49
N ASP A 201 -13.39 -26.31 -22.18
CA ASP A 201 -14.74 -26.81 -22.36
C ASP A 201 -15.58 -26.52 -21.12
N LEU A 202 -16.51 -25.58 -21.26
CA LEU A 202 -17.52 -25.23 -20.26
C LEU A 202 -18.88 -25.87 -20.56
N SER A 203 -18.98 -26.80 -21.52
CA SER A 203 -20.27 -27.39 -21.91
C SER A 203 -20.72 -28.52 -20.97
N THR A 204 -19.76 -29.25 -20.40
CA THR A 204 -20.01 -30.36 -19.46
C THR A 204 -20.27 -29.85 -18.04
N ASN A 205 -20.96 -30.65 -17.22
CA ASN A 205 -21.48 -30.42 -15.85
C ASN A 205 -20.53 -29.69 -14.84
N HIS A 206 -20.19 -28.43 -15.12
CA HIS A 206 -19.28 -27.61 -14.34
C HIS A 206 -20.03 -27.01 -13.15
N LYS A 207 -19.47 -27.18 -11.95
CA LYS A 207 -20.01 -26.59 -10.73
C LYS A 207 -19.39 -25.22 -10.54
N ILE A 208 -20.02 -24.20 -11.10
CA ILE A 208 -19.61 -22.81 -10.85
C ILE A 208 -19.92 -22.47 -9.39
N THR A 209 -18.91 -21.94 -8.69
CA THR A 209 -19.10 -21.38 -7.36
C THR A 209 -19.96 -20.11 -7.42
N THR A 210 -20.45 -19.64 -6.28
CA THR A 210 -21.24 -18.42 -6.25
C THR A 210 -20.38 -17.21 -6.65
N GLY A 211 -20.77 -16.51 -7.72
CA GLY A 211 -20.03 -15.34 -8.20
C GLY A 211 -20.48 -14.88 -9.58
N LEU A 212 -20.03 -13.69 -9.98
CA LEU A 212 -20.19 -13.17 -11.33
C LEU A 212 -18.88 -13.40 -12.08
N PHE A 213 -18.91 -14.27 -13.09
CA PHE A 213 -17.76 -14.58 -13.94
C PHE A 213 -17.96 -13.90 -15.29
N VAL A 214 -16.99 -13.07 -15.66
CA VAL A 214 -16.96 -12.33 -16.93
C VAL A 214 -15.61 -12.48 -17.58
N GLU A 215 -15.52 -12.15 -18.86
CA GLU A 215 -14.25 -12.08 -19.57
C GLU A 215 -13.23 -11.21 -18.80
N ASN A 216 -11.94 -11.53 -18.91
CA ASN A 216 -10.85 -10.87 -18.20
C ASN A 216 -10.91 -11.02 -16.66
N THR A 217 -11.69 -11.98 -16.16
CA THR A 217 -11.65 -12.41 -14.75
C THR A 217 -10.57 -13.46 -14.58
N ILE A 218 -9.78 -13.34 -13.52
CA ILE A 218 -8.85 -14.40 -13.12
C ILE A 218 -9.61 -15.38 -12.25
N VAL A 219 -9.70 -16.62 -12.70
CA VAL A 219 -10.45 -17.69 -12.07
C VAL A 219 -9.52 -18.82 -11.65
N LEU A 220 -10.02 -19.64 -10.75
CA LEU A 220 -9.41 -20.91 -10.40
C LEU A 220 -10.34 -22.02 -10.90
N ALA A 221 -9.80 -22.88 -11.76
CA ALA A 221 -10.54 -23.98 -12.36
C ALA A 221 -9.92 -25.33 -11.93
N GLU A 222 -10.76 -26.25 -11.49
CA GLU A 222 -10.41 -27.66 -11.34
C GLU A 222 -10.83 -28.36 -12.63
N GLY A 223 -9.96 -29.19 -13.20
CA GLY A 223 -10.29 -29.88 -14.44
C GLY A 223 -9.23 -30.89 -14.85
N GLU A 224 -9.46 -31.56 -15.97
CA GLU A 224 -8.51 -32.51 -16.56
C GLU A 224 -8.19 -32.14 -18.00
N MET A 225 -6.91 -32.29 -18.37
CA MET A 225 -6.46 -32.08 -19.73
C MET A 225 -6.84 -33.27 -20.62
N SER A 226 -7.63 -33.03 -21.65
CA SER A 226 -7.97 -34.06 -22.63
C SER A 226 -6.82 -34.30 -23.63
N LEU A 227 -6.84 -35.47 -24.27
CA LEU A 227 -5.87 -35.83 -25.33
C LEU A 227 -5.97 -34.89 -26.55
N ASP A 228 -7.12 -34.25 -26.74
CA ASP A 228 -7.39 -33.33 -27.85
C ASP A 228 -6.85 -31.91 -27.60
N GLY A 229 -6.23 -31.66 -26.43
CA GLY A 229 -5.66 -30.36 -26.11
C GLY A 229 -6.62 -29.40 -25.40
N ILE A 230 -7.82 -29.86 -25.06
CA ILE A 230 -8.86 -29.05 -24.39
C ILE A 230 -8.89 -29.36 -22.91
N PHE A 231 -8.91 -28.33 -22.07
CA PHE A 231 -9.04 -28.45 -20.62
C PHE A 231 -10.52 -28.55 -20.23
N LYS A 232 -10.91 -29.68 -19.65
CA LYS A 232 -12.29 -29.96 -19.24
C LYS A 232 -12.47 -29.60 -17.78
N VAL A 233 -13.27 -28.57 -17.52
CA VAL A 233 -13.61 -28.06 -16.18
C VAL A 233 -14.79 -28.84 -15.60
#